data_AF-A0A4R4Y2D0-F1
#
_entry.id   AF-A0A4R4Y2D0-F1
#
_cell.length_a   1.000
_cell.length_b   1.000
_cell.length_c   1.000
_cell.angle_alpha   90.00
_cell.angle_beta   90.00
_cell.angle_gamma   90.00
#
_symmetry.space_group_name_H-M   'P 1'
#
loop_
_entity.id
_entity.type
_entity.pdbx_description
1 polymer ?
#
loop_
_entity_poly.entity_id
_entity_poly.type
_entity_poly.pdbx_seq_one_letter_code
_entity_poly.pdbx_strand_id
1 'polypeptide(L)'
;MTDQLSKPCVHYSAAEERTCGATPTRLFIQGPRCVLHIPSAERGLPEPPPGTCALARCHCGKPSCPAYETYGRESYSAQSLAWPAVDARAVASGKRRASPQEKAAAKAAVQEQKDRDAAHRRGAQGGA
;
A
#
# COMPACT_ATOMS: atom_id res chain seq x y z
N MET A 1 -13.30 -0.59 12.73
CA MET A 1 -12.63 0.20 13.77
C MET A 1 -12.10 1.45 13.10
N THR A 2 -12.82 2.56 13.26
CA THR A 2 -12.40 3.89 12.82
C THR A 2 -11.37 4.36 13.82
N ASP A 3 -10.09 4.31 13.48
CA ASP A 3 -9.03 4.70 14.40
C ASP A 3 -8.93 6.23 14.43
N GLN A 4 -9.90 6.85 15.12
CA GLN A 4 -9.92 8.27 15.38
C GLN A 4 -8.98 8.56 16.54
N LEU A 5 -7.99 9.41 16.31
CA LEU A 5 -7.02 9.81 17.31
C LEU A 5 -7.52 11.06 18.05
N SER A 6 -7.32 11.08 19.36
CA SER A 6 -7.49 12.26 20.21
C SER A 6 -6.42 13.33 19.97
N LYS A 7 -5.41 13.05 19.12
CA LYS A 7 -4.34 13.99 18.80
C LYS A 7 -4.85 15.11 17.89
N PRO A 8 -4.43 16.36 18.10
CA PRO A 8 -4.86 17.51 17.29
C PRO A 8 -4.31 17.45 15.86
N CYS A 9 -5.04 18.07 14.93
CA CYS A 9 -4.62 18.18 13.53
C CYS A 9 -3.32 18.98 13.40
N VAL A 10 -2.33 18.41 12.72
CA VAL A 10 -1.01 19.05 12.50
C VAL A 10 -0.88 19.72 11.14
N HIS A 11 -2.00 20.00 10.45
CA HIS A 11 -1.95 20.72 9.16
C HIS A 11 -1.56 22.17 9.42
N TYR A 12 -0.52 22.65 8.76
CA TYR A 12 -0.04 24.03 8.87
C TYR A 12 -0.67 24.88 7.78
N SER A 13 -1.41 25.91 8.18
CA SER A 13 -1.95 26.91 7.27
C SER A 13 -0.94 28.04 7.14
N ALA A 14 -0.35 28.21 5.94
CA ALA A 14 0.52 29.35 5.67
C ALA A 14 -0.23 30.69 5.72
N ALA A 15 -1.52 30.71 5.42
CA ALA A 15 -2.34 31.91 5.45
C ALA A 15 -2.62 32.42 6.88
N GLU A 16 -2.66 31.51 7.85
CA GLU A 16 -2.92 31.84 9.26
C GLU A 16 -1.66 31.72 10.13
N GLU A 17 -0.51 31.40 9.52
CA GLU A 17 0.78 31.13 10.17
C GLU A 17 0.68 30.20 11.39
N ARG A 18 -0.26 29.23 11.35
CA ARG A 18 -0.54 28.35 12.50
C ARG A 18 -0.98 26.95 12.07
N THR A 19 -0.83 26.00 12.99
CA THR A 19 -1.39 24.65 12.87
C THR A 19 -2.86 24.60 13.26
N CYS A 20 -3.66 23.84 12.50
CA CYS A 20 -5.11 23.74 12.64
C CYS A 20 -5.59 23.35 14.04
N GLY A 21 -5.01 22.32 14.67
CA GLY A 21 -5.36 21.93 16.04
C GLY A 21 -6.68 21.16 16.22
N ALA A 22 -7.53 21.04 15.20
CA ALA A 22 -8.85 20.43 15.32
C ALA A 22 -8.82 18.92 15.67
N THR A 23 -9.83 18.47 16.42
CA THR A 23 -10.09 17.07 16.81
C THR A 23 -11.55 16.70 16.57
N PRO A 24 -11.91 15.43 16.28
CA PRO A 24 -11.03 14.26 16.18
C PRO A 24 -10.21 14.23 14.88
N THR A 25 -9.11 13.47 14.88
CA THR A 25 -8.25 13.29 13.69
C THR A 25 -8.14 11.84 13.25
N ARG A 26 -7.61 11.63 12.04
CA ARG A 26 -7.15 10.33 11.55
C ARG A 26 -5.67 10.38 11.20
N LEU A 27 -4.99 9.25 11.31
CA LEU A 27 -3.57 9.15 10.97
C LEU A 27 -3.38 8.99 9.47
N PHE A 28 -2.61 9.90 8.87
CA PHE A 28 -2.10 9.79 7.51
C PHE A 28 -0.57 9.79 7.53
N ILE A 29 0.07 9.54 6.37
CA ILE A 29 1.53 9.55 6.27
C ILE A 29 2.14 10.92 6.62
N GLN A 30 1.37 12.01 6.42
CA GLN A 30 1.75 13.38 6.79
C GLN A 30 1.48 13.71 8.27
N GLY A 31 0.98 12.75 9.06
CA GLY A 31 0.57 12.93 10.46
C GLY A 31 -0.94 13.01 10.67
N PRO A 32 -1.39 13.35 11.89
CA PRO A 32 -2.81 13.47 12.23
C PRO A 32 -3.51 14.60 11.46
N ARG A 33 -4.62 14.29 10.79
CA ARG A 33 -5.44 15.25 10.03
C ARG A 33 -6.91 15.20 10.44
N CYS A 34 -7.55 16.37 10.56
CA CYS A 34 -9.01 16.47 10.68
C CYS A 34 -9.67 16.32 9.30
N VAL A 35 -11.00 16.17 9.26
CA VAL A 35 -11.77 15.93 8.02
C VAL A 35 -11.54 16.99 6.93
N LEU A 36 -11.31 18.25 7.32
CA LEU A 36 -11.06 19.34 6.38
C LEU A 36 -9.65 19.33 5.77
N HIS A 37 -8.69 18.68 6.44
CA HIS A 37 -7.28 18.66 6.05
C HIS A 37 -6.80 17.26 5.67
N ILE A 38 -7.72 16.35 5.32
CA ILE A 38 -7.34 15.07 4.73
C ILE A 38 -6.82 15.29 3.30
N PRO A 39 -5.93 14.43 2.78
CA PRO A 39 -5.39 14.58 1.43
C PRO A 39 -6.43 14.59 0.29
N SER A 40 -7.63 14.05 0.51
CA SER A 40 -8.74 14.17 -0.45
C SER A 40 -9.38 15.56 -0.42
N ALA A 41 -9.61 16.13 0.77
CA ALA A 41 -10.20 17.45 0.94
C ALA A 41 -9.29 18.55 0.40
N GLU A 42 -7.97 18.45 0.61
CA GLU A 42 -6.97 19.35 0.02
C GLU A 42 -6.99 19.32 -1.53
N ARG A 43 -7.48 18.23 -2.12
CA ARG A 43 -7.64 18.07 -3.59
C ARG A 43 -9.07 18.35 -4.07
N GLY A 44 -9.96 18.83 -3.21
CA GLY A 44 -11.37 19.06 -3.54
C GLY A 44 -12.17 17.78 -3.83
N LEU A 45 -11.66 16.62 -3.43
CA LEU A 45 -12.31 15.33 -3.61
C LEU A 45 -13.14 14.96 -2.37
N PRO A 46 -14.25 14.23 -2.55
CA PRO A 46 -15.04 13.74 -1.41
C PRO A 46 -14.20 12.86 -0.50
N GLU A 47 -14.55 12.84 0.79
CA GLU A 47 -13.94 11.93 1.74
C GLU A 47 -14.22 10.47 1.32
N PRO A 48 -13.19 9.62 1.21
CA PRO A 48 -13.41 8.21 0.92
C PRO A 48 -14.18 7.56 2.08
N PRO A 49 -15.17 6.70 1.79
CA PRO A 49 -15.99 6.07 2.82
C PRO A 49 -15.11 5.27 3.79
N PRO A 50 -15.47 5.25 5.09
CA PRO A 50 -14.68 4.56 6.10
C PRO A 50 -14.49 3.08 5.75
N GLY A 51 -13.30 2.54 6.03
CA GLY A 51 -12.97 1.13 5.74
C GLY A 51 -12.46 0.85 4.32
N THR A 52 -12.20 1.89 3.52
CA THR A 52 -11.46 1.76 2.27
C THR A 52 -9.95 1.71 2.53
N CYS A 53 -9.31 0.65 2.05
CA CYS A 53 -7.86 0.55 2.04
C CYS A 53 -7.28 1.55 1.01
N ALA A 54 -6.04 2.00 1.20
CA ALA A 54 -5.39 2.91 0.27
C ALA A 54 -5.38 2.31 -1.15
N LEU A 55 -5.59 3.15 -2.17
CA LEU A 55 -5.51 2.74 -3.58
C LEU A 55 -4.16 2.05 -3.83
N ALA A 56 -4.19 0.93 -4.55
CA ALA A 56 -3.06 0.03 -4.79
C ALA A 56 -2.49 -0.74 -3.60
N ARG A 57 -3.07 -0.60 -2.39
CA ARG A 57 -2.60 -1.27 -1.17
C ARG A 57 -3.77 -1.76 -0.32
N CYS A 58 -4.28 -2.95 -0.64
CA CYS A 58 -5.26 -3.61 0.21
C CYS A 58 -4.55 -4.25 1.43
N HIS A 59 -4.84 -3.74 2.62
CA HIS A 59 -4.38 -4.29 3.91
C HIS A 59 -5.49 -4.98 4.71
N CYS A 60 -6.74 -4.85 4.23
CA CYS A 60 -7.94 -5.27 4.95
C CYS A 60 -8.45 -6.65 4.51
N GLY A 61 -7.97 -7.20 3.39
CA GLY A 61 -8.35 -8.54 2.88
C GLY A 61 -9.83 -8.70 2.49
N LYS A 62 -10.60 -7.61 2.44
CA LYS A 62 -12.05 -7.65 2.16
C LYS A 62 -12.29 -7.62 0.63
N PRO A 63 -13.07 -8.56 0.07
CA PRO A 63 -13.38 -8.61 -1.35
C PRO A 63 -14.13 -7.37 -1.87
N SER A 64 -14.94 -6.77 -1.00
CA SER A 64 -15.72 -5.56 -1.28
C SER A 64 -14.91 -4.26 -1.17
N CYS A 65 -13.61 -4.33 -0.90
CA CYS A 65 -12.78 -3.14 -0.83
C CYS A 65 -12.43 -2.68 -2.25
N PRO A 66 -12.66 -1.42 -2.64
CA PRO A 66 -12.26 -0.90 -3.95
C PRO A 66 -10.76 -1.10 -4.23
N ALA A 67 -9.90 -0.95 -3.22
CA ALA A 67 -8.47 -1.24 -3.35
C ALA A 67 -8.15 -2.73 -3.55
N TYR A 68 -9.07 -3.64 -3.18
CA TYR A 68 -8.97 -5.07 -3.47
C TYR A 68 -9.22 -5.34 -4.97
N GLU A 69 -10.15 -4.63 -5.61
CA GLU A 69 -10.42 -4.78 -7.05
C GLU A 69 -9.37 -4.09 -7.94
N THR A 70 -8.96 -2.86 -7.62
CA THR A 70 -8.10 -2.08 -8.53
C THR A 70 -6.67 -2.63 -8.65
N TYR A 71 -6.16 -3.29 -7.60
CA TYR A 71 -4.81 -3.89 -7.59
C TYR A 71 -4.70 -5.16 -6.72
N GLY A 72 -5.76 -5.56 -6.03
CA GLY A 72 -5.68 -6.37 -4.81
C GLY A 72 -5.99 -7.85 -4.93
N ARG A 73 -6.27 -8.38 -6.13
CA ARG A 73 -6.22 -9.84 -6.31
C ARG A 73 -4.81 -10.33 -6.61
N GLU A 74 -4.04 -9.55 -7.37
CA GLU A 74 -2.73 -9.95 -7.90
C GLU A 74 -1.54 -9.30 -7.17
N SER A 75 -1.75 -8.27 -6.35
CA SER A 75 -0.65 -7.66 -5.61
C SER A 75 -0.10 -8.57 -4.51
N TYR A 76 1.23 -8.65 -4.45
CA TYR A 76 1.98 -9.40 -3.43
C TYR A 76 1.60 -9.05 -1.99
N SER A 77 1.25 -7.78 -1.73
CA SER A 77 0.76 -7.33 -0.42
C SER A 77 -0.61 -7.91 -0.07
N ALA A 78 -1.50 -8.09 -1.04
CA ALA A 78 -2.83 -8.61 -0.83
C ALA A 78 -2.86 -10.15 -0.74
N GLN A 79 -1.91 -10.84 -1.37
CA GLN A 79 -1.75 -12.30 -1.27
C GLN A 79 -0.94 -12.74 -0.04
N SER A 80 -0.53 -11.82 0.83
CA SER A 80 0.42 -12.10 1.94
C SER A 80 1.76 -12.70 1.49
N LEU A 81 2.10 -12.56 0.21
CA LEU A 81 3.33 -13.11 -0.39
C LEU A 81 4.50 -12.12 -0.33
N ALA A 82 4.29 -10.88 0.09
CA ALA A 82 5.33 -9.85 0.11
C ALA A 82 6.56 -10.27 0.92
N TRP A 83 6.36 -10.87 2.10
CA TRP A 83 7.45 -11.37 2.94
C TRP A 83 8.14 -12.63 2.36
N PRO A 84 7.40 -13.67 1.93
CA PRO A 84 7.98 -14.79 1.19
C PRO A 84 8.79 -14.38 -0.04
N ALA A 85 8.36 -13.37 -0.79
CA ALA A 85 9.08 -12.87 -1.97
C ALA A 85 10.39 -12.18 -1.62
N VAL A 86 10.41 -11.35 -0.56
CA VAL A 86 11.63 -10.72 -0.04
C VAL A 86 12.62 -11.80 0.41
N ASP A 87 12.13 -12.82 1.09
CA ASP A 87 12.94 -13.91 1.60
C ASP A 87 13.52 -14.77 0.47
N ALA A 88 12.71 -15.15 -0.51
CA ALA A 88 13.16 -15.87 -1.71
C ALA A 88 14.24 -15.08 -2.47
N ARG A 89 14.13 -13.75 -2.58
CA ARG A 89 15.18 -12.90 -3.19
C ARG A 89 16.46 -12.89 -2.37
N ALA A 90 16.36 -12.84 -1.04
CA ALA A 90 17.52 -12.89 -0.16
C ALA A 90 18.27 -14.24 -0.26
N VAL A 91 17.54 -15.35 -0.33
CA VAL A 91 18.11 -16.69 -0.55
C VAL A 91 18.71 -16.83 -1.96
N ALA A 92 17.97 -16.44 -3.00
CA ALA A 92 18.42 -16.55 -4.40
C ALA A 92 19.70 -15.74 -4.68
N SER A 93 19.80 -14.54 -4.08
CA SER A 93 20.99 -13.66 -4.19
C SER A 93 22.14 -14.07 -3.27
N GLY A 94 21.96 -15.05 -2.40
CA GLY A 94 22.97 -15.49 -1.44
C GLY A 94 23.15 -14.55 -0.24
N LYS A 95 22.29 -13.54 -0.07
CA LYS A 95 22.25 -12.67 1.12
C LYS A 95 21.77 -13.41 2.37
N ARG A 96 21.02 -14.51 2.18
CA ARG A 96 20.65 -15.47 3.22
C ARG A 96 21.25 -16.84 2.89
N ARG A 97 21.86 -17.49 3.89
CA ARG A 97 22.36 -18.87 3.77
C ARG A 97 21.19 -19.84 3.65
N ALA A 98 21.31 -20.79 2.73
CA ALA A 98 20.34 -21.86 2.51
C ALA A 98 21.07 -23.05 1.87
N SER A 99 20.45 -24.23 1.92
CA SER A 99 20.92 -25.42 1.20
C SER A 99 20.90 -25.19 -0.31
N PRO A 100 21.66 -25.97 -1.11
CA PRO A 100 21.63 -25.87 -2.56
C PRO A 100 20.23 -26.05 -3.17
N GLN A 101 19.41 -26.92 -2.58
CA GLN A 101 18.04 -27.18 -3.02
C GLN A 101 17.12 -25.98 -2.76
N GLU A 102 17.18 -25.41 -1.56
CA GLU A 102 16.44 -24.19 -1.22
C GLU A 102 16.86 -23.00 -2.09
N LYS A 103 18.15 -22.89 -2.41
CA LYS A 103 18.66 -21.85 -3.30
C LYS A 103 18.16 -22.03 -4.74
N ALA A 104 18.05 -23.25 -5.23
CA ALA A 104 17.48 -23.54 -6.54
C ALA A 104 15.98 -23.20 -6.59
N ALA A 105 15.22 -23.62 -5.58
CA ALA A 105 13.79 -23.31 -5.46
C ALA A 105 13.54 -21.79 -5.37
N ALA A 106 14.33 -21.08 -4.56
CA ALA A 106 14.23 -19.63 -4.44
C ALA A 106 14.54 -18.90 -5.76
N LYS A 107 15.53 -19.37 -6.53
CA LYS A 107 15.81 -18.82 -7.86
C LYS A 107 14.65 -19.04 -8.83
N ALA A 108 14.03 -20.22 -8.83
CA ALA A 108 12.88 -20.53 -9.66
C ALA A 108 11.68 -19.62 -9.33
N ALA A 109 11.36 -19.45 -8.03
CA ALA A 109 10.29 -18.57 -7.58
C ALA A 109 10.52 -17.09 -7.97
N VAL A 110 11.76 -16.60 -7.86
CA VAL A 110 12.11 -15.24 -8.28
C VAL A 110 12.01 -15.08 -9.80
N GLN A 111 12.36 -16.11 -10.57
CA GLN A 111 12.25 -16.07 -12.03
C GLN A 111 10.79 -16.04 -12.48
N GLU A 112 9.94 -16.90 -11.92
CA GLU A 112 8.49 -16.91 -12.18
C GLU A 112 7.86 -15.53 -11.90
N GLN A 113 8.26 -14.88 -10.80
CA GLN A 113 7.83 -13.53 -10.49
C GLN A 113 8.22 -12.54 -11.59
N LYS A 114 9.47 -12.56 -12.06
CA LYS A 114 9.94 -11.66 -13.12
C LYS A 114 9.16 -11.88 -14.42
N ASP A 115 8.87 -13.12 -14.76
CA ASP A 115 8.16 -13.48 -15.98
C ASP A 115 6.71 -12.97 -15.93
N ARG A 116 6.06 -13.10 -14.77
CA ARG A 116 4.73 -12.55 -14.48
C ARG A 116 4.72 -11.02 -14.58
N ASP A 117 5.66 -10.34 -13.92
CA ASP A 117 5.80 -8.88 -13.98
C ASP A 117 6.08 -8.39 -15.40
N ALA A 118 6.81 -9.16 -16.21
CA ALA A 118 7.06 -8.86 -17.62
C ALA A 118 5.79 -9.07 -18.47
N ALA A 119 5.00 -10.10 -18.20
CA ALA A 119 3.72 -10.34 -18.86
C ALA A 119 2.72 -9.22 -18.59
N HIS A 120 2.58 -8.78 -17.34
CA HIS A 120 1.73 -7.63 -16.99
C HIS A 120 2.18 -6.35 -17.70
N ARG A 121 3.49 -6.09 -17.76
CA ARG A 121 4.03 -4.93 -18.49
C ARG A 121 3.74 -4.96 -19.98
N ARG A 122 3.81 -6.13 -20.62
CA ARG A 122 3.44 -6.29 -22.04
C ARG A 122 1.94 -6.11 -22.26
N GLY A 123 1.10 -6.68 -21.40
CA GLY A 123 -0.36 -6.53 -21.48
C GLY A 123 -0.84 -5.08 -21.31
N ALA A 124 -0.20 -4.32 -20.43
CA ALA A 124 -0.50 -2.90 -20.22
C ALA A 124 -0.11 -1.99 -21.40
N GLN A 125 0.78 -2.43 -22.30
CA GLN A 125 1.22 -1.66 -23.47
C GLN A 125 0.41 -1.95 -24.74
N GLY A 126 -0.45 -2.97 -24.74
CA GLY A 126 -1.25 -3.38 -25.90
C GLY A 126 -2.69 -2.87 -25.95
N GLY A 127 -3.11 -2.07 -24.96
CA GLY A 127 -4.41 -1.38 -24.95
C GLY A 127 -4.25 0.09 -25.32
N ALA A 128 -4.14 0.37 -26.62
CA ALA A 128 -4.20 1.71 -27.20
C ALA A 128 -5.21 1.69 -28.36
#